data_AF-A0A0B4FUJ7-F1
#
_entry.id   AF-A0A0B4FUJ7-F1
#
_cell.length_a   1.000
_cell.length_b   1.000
_cell.length_c   1.000
_cell.angle_alpha   90.00
_cell.angle_beta   90.00
_cell.angle_gamma   90.00
#
_symmetry.space_group_name_H-M   'P 1'
#
loop_
_entity.id
_entity.type
_entity.pdbx_description
1 polymer ?
#
loop_
_entity_poly.entity_id
_entity_poly.type
_entity_poly.pdbx_seq_one_letter_code
_entity_poly.pdbx_strand_id
1 'polypeptide(L)'
;MGLRSTLQIPRLPHRFFSTDRSIASSSAQTQTQTQDTTGSNNHEEPQERTIEAESATDSPWFLEVEPPRHPPSLHAPSIPNAPNESPELIAPMIKYIFEDMGLDDISLMDLRDLDPPAALGPNLIMLFATARSERHLHISSGRFVRWLRRNYKVDARADGLIGPGELKTKLRRLRKKAKLMGTNTMILPGGDNGISTGWVCVNFSTSDKVSDETVSYDESGRFSGFGASPTGTTIVVQCMTEPRRNELNLETLWQGVLKRNLEQTMKIKGQPIQDQTELETLVSSKIQLPDNSSRVQWQKLQQASQQQRFFSTNSRRLQSQDYAATSSENKEPENPSLAAEPEESELKTLQRRITDLHISGTSLSQQVLERLISAAFHASHSEGDASTRLDLVDQLLQTAEERGISVQSKDMLITLIESIVTSAAYGPELERAQSNLEFLLLNLQSPLEHSQTLRLMRAYAERQAWDRFWDTFRAPARFQIARPGELYELAYRVMVSTQDARMCIDALRWVYPEMLKEEPPVYPTGPVYNALKACILVADPAAEEMLLNPPSLDSLGLVGRRRLQHREFVRVLREVEDAHRHLVGTQAREERAQALHRFTDGNTPS
;
A
#
# COMPACT_ATOMS: atom_id res chain seq x y z
N MET A 1 15.30 50.38 -1.37
CA MET A 1 14.24 49.61 -2.07
C MET A 1 14.84 48.24 -2.33
N GLY A 2 14.68 47.23 -1.45
CA GLY A 2 13.43 46.53 -1.07
C GLY A 2 13.25 45.36 -2.05
N LEU A 3 13.15 44.07 -1.71
CA LEU A 3 12.90 43.35 -0.46
C LEU A 3 13.56 41.95 -0.58
N ARG A 4 14.17 41.43 0.48
CA ARG A 4 14.51 40.00 0.61
C ARG A 4 13.37 39.33 1.39
N SER A 5 12.62 38.44 0.74
CA SER A 5 11.61 37.60 1.38
C SER A 5 12.28 36.45 2.13
N THR A 6 12.24 36.50 3.45
CA THR A 6 12.58 35.38 4.34
C THR A 6 11.44 34.37 4.31
N LEU A 7 11.65 33.21 3.69
CA LEU A 7 10.77 32.05 3.86
C LEU A 7 11.05 31.42 5.23
N GLN A 8 10.11 31.56 6.15
CA GLN A 8 10.07 30.82 7.40
C GLN A 8 9.79 29.34 7.10
N ILE A 9 10.72 28.46 7.47
CA ILE A 9 10.54 27.01 7.46
C ILE A 9 9.83 26.64 8.78
N PRO A 10 8.71 25.89 8.74
CA PRO A 10 8.05 25.46 9.97
C PRO A 10 8.92 24.45 10.72
N ARG A 11 9.21 24.74 12.00
CA ARG A 11 9.78 23.75 12.92
C ARG A 11 8.70 22.73 13.29
N LEU A 12 8.94 21.46 12.98
CA LEU A 12 8.13 20.32 13.43
C LEU A 12 8.94 19.47 14.44
N PRO A 13 8.27 18.78 15.38
CA PRO A 13 8.93 18.10 16.50
C PRO A 13 9.58 16.79 16.06
N HIS A 14 10.88 16.65 16.32
CA HIS A 14 11.64 15.41 16.15
C HIS A 14 11.23 14.36 17.20
N ARG A 15 10.58 13.29 16.75
CA ARG A 15 10.54 11.99 17.44
C ARG A 15 10.66 10.90 16.38
N PHE A 16 11.85 10.32 16.24
CA PHE A 16 12.15 9.27 15.25
C PHE A 16 11.58 7.90 15.65
N PHE A 17 11.20 7.73 16.92
CA PHE A 17 10.77 6.46 17.50
C PHE A 17 9.46 6.63 18.30
N SER A 18 8.37 7.05 17.64
CA SER A 18 7.05 7.06 18.29
C SER A 18 6.36 5.70 18.18
N THR A 19 5.75 5.30 19.28
CA THR A 19 4.95 4.09 19.46
C THR A 19 3.57 4.26 18.85
N ASP A 20 3.21 3.41 17.89
CA ASP A 20 1.81 3.17 17.50
C ASP A 20 1.47 1.68 17.72
N ARG A 21 0.37 1.47 18.45
CA ARG A 21 -0.06 0.18 19.02
C ARG A 21 -0.93 -0.57 18.01
N SER A 22 -0.40 -1.61 17.36
CA SER A 22 -1.20 -2.56 16.58
C SER A 22 -1.81 -3.64 17.48
N ILE A 23 -3.14 -3.73 17.49
CA ILE A 23 -3.93 -4.76 18.18
C ILE A 23 -3.82 -6.08 17.40
N ALA A 24 -3.37 -7.13 18.06
CA ALA A 24 -3.32 -8.50 17.53
C ALA A 24 -4.71 -9.16 17.62
N SER A 25 -5.21 -9.67 16.50
CA SER A 25 -6.39 -10.54 16.43
C SER A 25 -6.02 -11.97 16.84
N SER A 26 -6.56 -12.46 17.94
CA SER A 26 -6.44 -13.85 18.34
C SER A 26 -7.47 -14.73 17.62
N SER A 27 -6.97 -15.78 16.99
CA SER A 27 -7.71 -16.93 16.50
C SER A 27 -8.23 -17.78 17.66
N ALA A 28 -9.52 -18.10 17.68
CA ALA A 28 -10.05 -19.22 18.45
C ALA A 28 -10.92 -20.10 17.55
N GLN A 29 -10.40 -21.29 17.26
CA GLN A 29 -11.19 -22.45 16.86
C GLN A 29 -12.04 -22.88 18.06
N THR A 30 -13.30 -23.27 17.87
CA THR A 30 -13.86 -24.55 18.35
C THR A 30 -15.24 -24.78 17.72
N GLN A 31 -15.43 -26.06 17.38
CA GLN A 31 -16.57 -26.75 16.79
C GLN A 31 -17.86 -26.57 17.58
N THR A 32 -19.03 -26.61 16.93
CA THR A 32 -19.96 -27.77 16.99
C THR A 32 -21.30 -27.50 16.29
N GLN A 33 -21.70 -28.50 15.49
CA GLN A 33 -23.04 -29.09 15.40
C GLN A 33 -24.23 -28.24 14.93
N THR A 34 -24.57 -28.55 13.68
CA THR A 34 -25.90 -28.62 13.06
C THR A 34 -27.01 -29.15 13.98
N GLN A 35 -28.15 -28.47 13.98
CA GLN A 35 -29.46 -29.13 13.92
C GLN A 35 -30.51 -28.21 13.28
N ASP A 36 -31.29 -28.83 12.40
CA ASP A 36 -32.40 -28.31 11.60
C ASP A 36 -33.62 -27.90 12.43
N THR A 37 -34.45 -27.02 11.85
CA THR A 37 -35.93 -27.11 11.66
C THR A 37 -36.53 -25.70 11.62
N THR A 38 -36.82 -25.17 10.42
CA THR A 38 -38.14 -25.12 9.76
C THR A 38 -39.22 -24.29 10.46
N GLY A 39 -39.61 -23.19 9.80
CA GLY A 39 -41.01 -23.02 9.39
C GLY A 39 -41.77 -21.83 9.95
N SER A 40 -42.07 -20.87 9.05
CA SER A 40 -43.32 -20.08 8.93
C SER A 40 -43.70 -19.12 10.06
N ASN A 41 -44.40 -18.00 9.84
CA ASN A 41 -44.68 -17.11 8.71
C ASN A 41 -45.53 -15.96 9.33
N ASN A 42 -45.62 -14.83 8.64
CA ASN A 42 -46.55 -13.70 8.82
C ASN A 42 -46.12 -12.61 9.84
N HIS A 43 -45.74 -11.40 9.39
CA HIS A 43 -46.59 -10.28 8.92
C HIS A 43 -47.54 -9.75 10.00
N GLU A 44 -47.19 -8.59 10.58
CA GLU A 44 -48.05 -7.40 10.73
C GLU A 44 -47.22 -6.24 11.33
N GLU A 45 -47.03 -5.16 10.55
CA GLU A 45 -46.81 -3.80 11.06
C GLU A 45 -48.20 -3.14 11.28
N PRO A 46 -48.29 -1.90 11.78
CA PRO A 46 -47.83 -1.39 13.07
C PRO A 46 -49.01 -0.71 13.80
N GLN A 47 -49.08 -0.76 15.13
CA GLN A 47 -50.05 0.05 15.88
C GLN A 47 -49.39 0.86 16.99
N GLU A 48 -49.55 2.19 16.85
CA GLU A 48 -49.40 3.21 17.88
C GLU A 48 -50.06 2.76 19.19
N ARG A 49 -49.32 2.91 20.30
CA ARG A 49 -49.87 2.96 21.67
C ARG A 49 -49.09 4.07 22.39
N THR A 50 -49.67 5.24 22.56
CA THR A 50 -50.57 5.61 23.68
C THR A 50 -50.01 5.11 24.99
N ILE A 51 -49.40 6.03 25.74
CA ILE A 51 -48.91 5.82 27.10
C ILE A 51 -50.14 5.77 28.00
N GLU A 52 -50.56 4.56 28.35
CA GLU A 52 -51.47 4.33 29.48
C GLU A 52 -50.68 3.61 30.56
N ALA A 53 -50.46 4.32 31.66
CA ALA A 53 -49.92 3.78 32.89
C ALA A 53 -51.06 3.09 33.64
N GLU A 54 -50.98 1.77 33.85
CA GLU A 54 -51.65 1.14 35.00
C GLU A 54 -51.14 -0.28 35.31
N SER A 55 -51.07 -0.56 36.62
CA SER A 55 -50.77 -1.81 37.32
C SER A 55 -49.31 -2.30 37.35
N ALA A 56 -48.57 -1.74 38.31
CA ALA A 56 -47.39 -2.40 38.87
C ALA A 56 -47.81 -3.73 39.51
N THR A 57 -47.65 -4.83 38.79
CA THR A 57 -47.41 -6.12 39.42
C THR A 57 -46.03 -6.06 40.06
N ASP A 58 -45.98 -6.24 41.38
CA ASP A 58 -44.78 -6.26 42.21
C ASP A 58 -43.95 -7.53 41.93
N SER A 59 -43.48 -7.65 40.70
CA SER A 59 -42.48 -8.62 40.28
C SER A 59 -41.13 -7.95 40.45
N PRO A 60 -40.29 -8.40 41.39
CA PRO A 60 -39.03 -7.74 41.65
C PRO A 60 -38.10 -7.89 40.42
N TRP A 61 -37.40 -6.80 40.11
CA TRP A 61 -36.55 -6.58 38.92
C TRP A 61 -35.54 -7.69 38.55
N PHE A 62 -35.29 -8.64 39.45
CA PHE A 62 -34.41 -9.78 39.21
C PHE A 62 -35.11 -10.97 38.52
N LEU A 63 -36.44 -11.00 38.45
CA LEU A 63 -37.25 -12.04 37.80
C LEU A 63 -37.66 -11.66 36.37
N GLU A 64 -37.57 -10.37 36.02
CA GLU A 64 -37.69 -9.86 34.66
C GLU A 64 -36.33 -9.95 33.96
N VAL A 65 -35.85 -11.16 33.72
CA VAL A 65 -34.66 -11.36 32.87
C VAL A 65 -35.10 -11.13 31.43
N GLU A 66 -35.05 -9.88 30.96
CA GLU A 66 -35.11 -9.61 29.53
C GLU A 66 -34.01 -10.43 28.85
N PRO A 67 -34.33 -11.28 27.85
CA PRO A 67 -33.31 -11.94 27.07
C PRO A 67 -32.38 -10.86 26.50
N PRO A 68 -31.04 -11.07 26.52
CA PRO A 68 -30.10 -10.04 26.11
C PRO A 68 -30.45 -9.56 24.72
N ARG A 69 -31.02 -8.34 24.64
CA ARG A 69 -31.35 -7.70 23.36
C ARG A 69 -30.03 -7.53 22.63
N HIS A 70 -29.90 -8.16 21.46
CA HIS A 70 -28.75 -7.90 20.60
C HIS A 70 -28.66 -6.38 20.41
N PRO A 71 -27.46 -5.79 20.59
CA PRO A 71 -27.30 -4.36 20.33
C PRO A 71 -27.80 -4.09 18.90
N PRO A 72 -28.56 -3.00 18.67
CA PRO A 72 -29.05 -2.68 17.33
C PRO A 72 -27.85 -2.69 16.38
N SER A 73 -27.98 -3.41 15.26
CA SER A 73 -26.88 -3.55 14.30
C SER A 73 -26.48 -2.15 13.82
N LEU A 74 -25.29 -1.70 14.24
CA LEU A 74 -24.72 -0.39 13.86
C LEU A 74 -24.49 -0.26 12.34
N HIS A 75 -24.69 -1.36 11.60
CA HIS A 75 -24.43 -1.51 10.17
C HIS A 75 -25.71 -1.63 9.34
N ALA A 76 -26.89 -1.25 9.86
CA ALA A 76 -28.08 -1.18 9.03
C ALA A 76 -27.88 -0.10 7.94
N PRO A 77 -27.75 -0.48 6.66
CA PRO A 77 -27.51 0.49 5.59
C PRO A 77 -28.78 1.29 5.33
N SER A 78 -28.64 2.61 5.20
CA SER A 78 -29.74 3.50 4.83
C SER A 78 -30.04 3.36 3.33
N ILE A 79 -31.24 2.91 3.00
CA ILE A 79 -31.72 2.83 1.63
C ILE A 79 -32.44 4.16 1.32
N PRO A 80 -32.13 4.84 0.20
CA PRO A 80 -32.81 6.08 -0.16
C PRO A 80 -34.28 5.84 -0.52
N ASN A 81 -35.15 6.76 -0.12
CA ASN A 81 -36.56 6.73 -0.44
C ASN A 81 -36.82 7.42 -1.79
N ALA A 82 -37.77 6.89 -2.58
CA ALA A 82 -38.12 7.50 -3.85
C ALA A 82 -38.66 8.93 -3.67
N PRO A 83 -38.33 9.89 -4.55
CA PRO A 83 -38.84 11.25 -4.46
C PRO A 83 -40.36 11.28 -4.70
N ASN A 84 -41.05 12.26 -4.09
CA ASN A 84 -42.48 12.50 -4.34
C ASN A 84 -42.71 12.73 -5.85
N GLU A 85 -43.78 12.13 -6.40
CA GLU A 85 -44.15 12.21 -7.82
C GLU A 85 -43.15 11.56 -8.80
N SER A 86 -42.45 10.51 -8.33
CA SER A 86 -41.57 9.71 -9.20
C SER A 86 -42.30 8.52 -9.82
N PRO A 87 -41.83 8.01 -10.98
CA PRO A 87 -42.33 6.79 -11.59
C PRO A 87 -42.30 5.60 -10.62
N GLU A 88 -43.36 4.78 -10.60
CA GLU A 88 -43.51 3.60 -9.72
C GLU A 88 -42.34 2.60 -9.83
N LEU A 89 -41.57 2.67 -10.91
CA LEU A 89 -40.36 1.89 -11.16
C LEU A 89 -39.22 2.17 -10.16
N ILE A 90 -39.11 3.38 -9.59
CA ILE A 90 -37.91 3.79 -8.85
C ILE A 90 -37.77 3.03 -7.52
N ALA A 91 -38.85 2.87 -6.76
CA ALA A 91 -38.82 2.14 -5.49
C ALA A 91 -38.37 0.67 -5.62
N PRO A 92 -38.97 -0.17 -6.51
CA PRO A 92 -38.52 -1.54 -6.71
C PRO A 92 -37.12 -1.60 -7.35
N MET A 93 -36.73 -0.59 -8.13
CA MET A 93 -35.37 -0.49 -8.68
C MET A 93 -34.32 -0.27 -7.58
N ILE A 94 -34.55 0.66 -6.64
CA ILE A 94 -33.62 0.91 -5.52
C ILE A 94 -33.46 -0.35 -4.67
N LYS A 95 -34.58 -1.03 -4.37
CA LYS A 95 -34.57 -2.31 -3.65
C LYS A 95 -33.76 -3.38 -4.39
N TYR A 96 -33.95 -3.51 -5.71
CA TYR A 96 -33.19 -4.44 -6.54
C TYR A 96 -31.68 -4.10 -6.59
N ILE A 97 -31.33 -2.82 -6.64
CA ILE A 97 -29.93 -2.37 -6.63
C ILE A 97 -29.25 -2.74 -5.32
N PHE A 98 -29.95 -2.62 -4.20
CA PHE A 98 -29.41 -2.97 -2.89
C PHE A 98 -29.33 -4.49 -2.68
N GLU A 99 -30.45 -5.21 -2.83
CA GLU A 99 -30.55 -6.64 -2.49
C GLU A 99 -29.91 -7.56 -3.54
N ASP A 100 -30.31 -7.42 -4.81
CA ASP A 100 -29.95 -8.36 -5.89
C ASP A 100 -28.66 -7.98 -6.61
N MET A 101 -28.38 -6.69 -6.75
CA MET A 101 -27.10 -6.22 -7.31
C MET A 101 -26.01 -6.14 -6.24
N GLY A 102 -26.36 -6.05 -4.95
CA GLY A 102 -25.40 -5.95 -3.85
C GLY A 102 -24.51 -4.72 -3.95
N LEU A 103 -25.06 -3.59 -4.40
CA LEU A 103 -24.34 -2.32 -4.43
C LEU A 103 -24.55 -1.57 -3.12
N ASP A 104 -23.45 -1.00 -2.64
CA ASP A 104 -23.38 -0.28 -1.37
C ASP A 104 -23.48 1.25 -1.61
N ASP A 105 -23.56 2.02 -0.53
CA ASP A 105 -23.56 3.50 -0.50
C ASP A 105 -24.44 4.15 -1.59
N ILE A 106 -25.72 3.80 -1.66
CA ILE A 106 -26.63 4.32 -2.69
C ILE A 106 -26.97 5.77 -2.38
N SER A 107 -26.65 6.69 -3.28
CA SER A 107 -27.08 8.10 -3.23
C SER A 107 -28.10 8.39 -4.33
N LEU A 108 -29.08 9.22 -4.01
CA LEU A 108 -30.16 9.61 -4.92
C LEU A 108 -30.20 11.14 -5.02
N MET A 109 -30.16 11.65 -6.24
CA MET A 109 -30.24 13.08 -6.54
C MET A 109 -31.43 13.35 -7.45
N ASP A 110 -32.34 14.19 -6.97
CA ASP A 110 -33.45 14.72 -7.75
C ASP A 110 -33.01 16.00 -8.47
N LEU A 111 -32.83 15.90 -9.78
CA LEU A 111 -32.34 16.96 -10.66
C LEU A 111 -33.43 17.42 -11.65
N ARG A 112 -34.71 17.21 -11.32
CA ARG A 112 -35.84 17.58 -12.19
C ARG A 112 -35.96 19.09 -12.43
N ASP A 113 -35.53 19.91 -11.46
CA ASP A 113 -35.68 21.37 -11.52
C ASP A 113 -34.58 22.08 -12.34
N LEU A 114 -33.70 21.36 -13.03
CA LEU A 114 -32.58 21.95 -13.76
C LEU A 114 -33.06 22.74 -15.00
N ASP A 115 -32.78 24.05 -15.00
CA ASP A 115 -32.97 24.96 -16.13
C ASP A 115 -31.66 25.67 -16.56
N PRO A 116 -31.02 25.32 -17.69
CA PRO A 116 -31.49 24.44 -18.76
C PRO A 116 -31.39 22.94 -18.42
N PRO A 117 -32.19 22.07 -19.09
CA PRO A 117 -32.14 20.64 -18.86
C PRO A 117 -30.75 20.05 -19.17
N ALA A 118 -30.34 19.07 -18.39
CA ALA A 118 -29.05 18.40 -18.57
C ALA A 118 -28.98 17.68 -19.93
N ALA A 119 -27.78 17.56 -20.49
CA ALA A 119 -27.52 16.85 -21.76
C ALA A 119 -27.89 15.34 -21.73
N LEU A 120 -28.21 14.80 -20.55
CA LEU A 120 -28.66 13.42 -20.36
C LEU A 120 -30.16 13.23 -20.67
N GLY A 121 -30.96 14.30 -20.56
CA GLY A 121 -32.39 14.28 -20.81
C GLY A 121 -33.18 15.18 -19.87
N PRO A 122 -34.48 15.40 -20.15
CA PRO A 122 -35.39 16.14 -19.28
C PRO A 122 -35.69 15.36 -17.99
N ASN A 123 -36.10 16.09 -16.94
CA ASN A 123 -36.54 15.55 -15.65
C ASN A 123 -35.60 14.46 -15.11
N LEU A 124 -34.35 14.84 -14.85
CA LEU A 124 -33.27 13.91 -14.53
C LEU A 124 -33.35 13.44 -13.07
N ILE A 125 -33.33 12.13 -12.87
CA ILE A 125 -33.10 11.50 -11.56
C ILE A 125 -31.82 10.69 -11.65
N MET A 126 -30.87 10.98 -10.77
CA MET A 126 -29.55 10.36 -10.78
C MET A 126 -29.35 9.52 -9.53
N LEU A 127 -28.92 8.28 -9.72
CA LEU A 127 -28.52 7.39 -8.65
C LEU A 127 -27.03 7.08 -8.77
N PHE A 128 -26.31 7.11 -7.65
CA PHE A 128 -24.95 6.61 -7.58
C PHE A 128 -24.90 5.43 -6.62
N ALA A 129 -24.12 4.41 -6.98
CA ALA A 129 -23.96 3.24 -6.13
C ALA A 129 -22.54 2.66 -6.27
N THR A 130 -21.99 2.12 -5.17
CA THR A 130 -20.65 1.53 -5.14
C THR A 130 -20.67 0.03 -5.33
N ALA A 131 -19.78 -0.45 -6.19
CA ALA A 131 -19.51 -1.85 -6.41
C ALA A 131 -18.21 -2.28 -5.71
N ARG A 132 -18.21 -3.48 -5.14
CA ARG A 132 -17.06 -4.09 -4.46
C ARG A 132 -15.82 -4.31 -5.33
N SER A 133 -16.01 -4.51 -6.64
CA SER A 133 -14.91 -4.71 -7.61
C SER A 133 -15.38 -4.44 -9.03
N GLU A 134 -14.45 -4.27 -9.97
CA GLU A 134 -14.76 -4.10 -11.39
C GLU A 134 -15.50 -5.31 -11.99
N ARG A 135 -15.16 -6.52 -11.54
CA ARG A 135 -15.87 -7.75 -11.93
C ARG A 135 -17.31 -7.74 -11.41
N HIS A 136 -17.50 -7.33 -10.16
CA HIS A 136 -18.82 -7.19 -9.55
C HIS A 136 -19.66 -6.16 -10.31
N LEU A 137 -19.07 -5.01 -10.63
CA LEU A 137 -19.68 -3.94 -11.42
C LEU A 137 -20.17 -4.45 -12.78
N HIS A 138 -19.31 -5.13 -13.53
CA HIS A 138 -19.68 -5.64 -14.86
C HIS A 138 -20.82 -6.67 -14.82
N ILE A 139 -20.79 -7.59 -13.84
CA ILE A 139 -21.82 -8.63 -13.70
C ILE A 139 -23.16 -8.01 -13.25
N SER A 140 -23.13 -7.13 -12.23
CA SER A 140 -24.31 -6.50 -11.66
C SER A 140 -24.99 -5.57 -12.67
N SER A 141 -24.26 -4.66 -13.32
CA SER A 141 -24.82 -3.78 -14.36
C SER A 141 -25.40 -4.56 -15.54
N GLY A 142 -24.75 -5.65 -15.96
CA GLY A 142 -25.28 -6.52 -17.01
C GLY A 142 -26.57 -7.25 -16.59
N ARG A 143 -26.70 -7.66 -15.32
CA ARG A 143 -27.95 -8.22 -14.78
C ARG A 143 -29.05 -7.18 -14.71
N PHE A 144 -28.72 -5.96 -14.28
CA PHE A 144 -29.66 -4.85 -14.16
C PHE A 144 -30.33 -4.48 -15.48
N VAL A 145 -29.56 -4.31 -16.56
CA VAL A 145 -30.11 -4.03 -17.90
C VAL A 145 -31.09 -5.13 -18.36
N ARG A 146 -30.77 -6.41 -18.07
CA ARG A 146 -31.66 -7.53 -18.41
C ARG A 146 -32.92 -7.55 -17.54
N TRP A 147 -32.81 -7.16 -16.27
CA TRP A 147 -33.93 -7.05 -15.35
C TRP A 147 -34.90 -5.95 -15.79
N LEU A 148 -34.40 -4.77 -16.14
CA LEU A 148 -35.21 -3.66 -16.69
C LEU A 148 -35.98 -4.09 -17.94
N ARG A 149 -35.31 -4.77 -18.88
CA ARG A 149 -35.94 -5.27 -20.10
C ARG A 149 -37.00 -6.34 -19.82
N ARG A 150 -36.75 -7.26 -18.88
CA ARG A 150 -37.66 -8.38 -18.59
C ARG A 150 -38.91 -7.93 -17.81
N ASN A 151 -38.75 -7.06 -16.82
CA ASN A 151 -39.83 -6.71 -15.90
C ASN A 151 -40.63 -5.50 -16.36
N TYR A 152 -39.95 -4.48 -16.91
CA TYR A 152 -40.56 -3.19 -17.23
C TYR A 152 -40.55 -2.86 -18.71
N LYS A 153 -39.96 -3.72 -19.56
CA LYS A 153 -39.84 -3.53 -21.02
C LYS A 153 -39.17 -2.20 -21.40
N VAL A 154 -38.31 -1.70 -20.51
CA VAL A 154 -37.53 -0.48 -20.74
C VAL A 154 -36.19 -0.86 -21.36
N ASP A 155 -35.86 -0.21 -22.47
CA ASP A 155 -34.55 -0.37 -23.11
C ASP A 155 -33.53 0.60 -22.51
N ALA A 156 -32.72 0.06 -21.59
CA ALA A 156 -31.62 0.80 -20.99
C ALA A 156 -30.34 0.69 -21.81
N ARG A 157 -29.61 1.82 -21.95
CA ARG A 157 -28.27 1.84 -22.54
C ARG A 157 -27.25 1.88 -21.41
N ALA A 158 -26.38 0.89 -21.37
CA ALA A 158 -25.30 0.80 -20.39
C ALA A 158 -23.96 1.16 -21.03
N ASP A 159 -23.51 2.39 -20.80
CA ASP A 159 -22.19 2.83 -21.19
C ASP A 159 -21.13 2.26 -20.24
N GLY A 160 -20.00 1.80 -20.79
CA GLY A 160 -18.98 1.02 -20.08
C GLY A 160 -19.26 -0.49 -19.98
N LEU A 161 -20.45 -0.97 -20.36
CA LEU A 161 -20.73 -2.41 -20.36
C LEU A 161 -20.25 -3.07 -21.66
N ILE A 162 -19.19 -3.86 -21.58
CA ILE A 162 -18.64 -4.60 -22.72
C ILE A 162 -19.48 -5.85 -23.03
N GLY A 163 -19.95 -5.97 -24.28
CA GLY A 163 -20.69 -7.15 -24.72
C GLY A 163 -19.81 -8.41 -24.87
N PRO A 164 -20.37 -9.63 -24.79
CA PRO A 164 -19.61 -10.87 -24.98
C PRO A 164 -18.88 -10.96 -26.33
N GLY A 165 -19.49 -10.45 -27.41
CA GLY A 165 -18.90 -10.41 -28.75
C GLY A 165 -17.73 -9.42 -28.85
N GLU A 166 -17.86 -8.26 -28.21
CA GLU A 166 -16.81 -7.25 -28.14
C GLU A 166 -15.64 -7.74 -27.30
N LEU A 167 -15.91 -8.34 -26.14
CA LEU A 167 -14.90 -8.94 -25.27
C LEU A 167 -14.13 -10.05 -26.00
N LYS A 168 -14.84 -10.95 -26.70
CA LYS A 168 -14.22 -12.00 -27.53
C LYS A 168 -13.32 -11.40 -28.61
N THR A 169 -13.77 -10.31 -29.24
CA THR A 169 -13.00 -9.63 -30.30
C THR A 169 -11.77 -8.92 -29.73
N LYS A 170 -11.90 -8.20 -28.62
CA LYS A 170 -10.78 -7.53 -27.92
C LYS A 170 -9.74 -8.57 -27.46
N LEU A 171 -10.17 -9.64 -26.78
CA LEU A 171 -9.27 -10.73 -26.35
C LEU A 171 -8.60 -11.43 -27.55
N ARG A 172 -9.32 -11.63 -28.67
CA ARG A 172 -8.72 -12.20 -29.89
C ARG A 172 -7.65 -11.28 -30.47
N ARG A 173 -7.91 -9.98 -30.56
CA ARG A 173 -6.93 -8.99 -31.06
C ARG A 173 -5.72 -8.93 -30.14
N LEU A 174 -5.93 -8.96 -28.83
CA LEU A 174 -4.89 -8.95 -27.82
C LEU A 174 -3.99 -10.19 -27.90
N ARG A 175 -4.57 -11.39 -28.00
CA ARG A 175 -3.81 -12.64 -28.23
C ARG A 175 -3.03 -12.61 -29.54
N LYS A 176 -3.60 -12.05 -30.62
CA LYS A 176 -2.88 -11.90 -31.90
C LYS A 176 -1.69 -10.95 -31.76
N LYS A 177 -1.86 -9.83 -31.04
CA LYS A 177 -0.78 -8.85 -30.77
C LYS A 177 0.33 -9.49 -29.93
N ALA A 178 -0.02 -10.20 -28.86
CA ALA A 178 0.93 -10.94 -28.04
C ALA A 178 1.71 -11.99 -28.86
N LYS A 179 0.99 -12.76 -29.71
CA LYS A 179 1.62 -13.74 -30.62
C LYS A 179 2.58 -13.08 -31.61
N LEU A 180 2.24 -11.90 -32.13
CA LEU A 180 3.09 -11.16 -33.07
C LEU A 180 4.34 -10.58 -32.38
N MET A 181 4.21 -10.14 -31.12
CA MET A 181 5.31 -9.57 -30.32
C MET A 181 6.22 -10.62 -29.68
N GLY A 182 5.97 -11.92 -29.90
CA GLY A 182 6.78 -13.01 -29.35
C GLY A 182 6.71 -13.14 -27.82
N THR A 183 5.86 -12.36 -27.15
CA THR A 183 5.66 -12.41 -25.70
C THR A 183 4.83 -13.64 -25.35
N ASN A 184 5.21 -14.34 -24.27
CA ASN A 184 4.46 -15.50 -23.78
C ASN A 184 2.97 -15.17 -23.66
N THR A 185 2.11 -16.03 -24.22
CA THR A 185 0.64 -15.84 -24.29
C THR A 185 -0.08 -15.68 -22.94
N MET A 186 0.64 -15.84 -21.82
CA MET A 186 0.18 -15.60 -20.45
C MET A 186 0.36 -14.15 -19.98
N ILE A 187 1.26 -13.38 -20.57
CA ILE A 187 1.51 -11.99 -20.17
C ILE A 187 0.75 -11.11 -21.16
N LEU A 188 -0.38 -10.56 -20.70
CA LEU A 188 -1.09 -9.53 -21.44
C LEU A 188 -0.10 -8.36 -21.66
N PRO A 189 0.07 -7.86 -22.90
CA PRO A 189 0.94 -6.71 -23.14
C PRO A 189 0.47 -5.56 -22.26
N GLY A 190 1.42 -4.97 -21.51
CA GLY A 190 1.15 -3.89 -20.55
C GLY A 190 0.47 -2.71 -21.23
N GLY A 191 -0.56 -2.16 -20.59
CA GLY A 191 -1.35 -1.03 -21.06
C GLY A 191 -2.83 -1.17 -20.76
N ASP A 192 -3.55 -0.05 -20.86
CA ASP A 192 -5.02 -0.05 -20.76
C ASP A 192 -5.61 -0.65 -22.05
N ASN A 193 -6.17 -1.85 -21.92
CA ASN A 193 -6.79 -2.58 -23.03
C ASN A 193 -8.29 -2.23 -23.20
N GLY A 194 -8.82 -1.35 -22.35
CA GLY A 194 -10.24 -0.99 -22.30
C GLY A 194 -11.14 -2.22 -22.07
N ILE A 195 -10.65 -3.19 -21.30
CA ILE A 195 -11.38 -4.42 -20.89
C ILE A 195 -11.86 -4.27 -19.44
N SER A 196 -11.02 -3.73 -18.57
CA SER A 196 -11.42 -3.30 -17.23
C SER A 196 -12.04 -1.91 -17.30
N THR A 197 -13.15 -1.72 -16.59
CA THR A 197 -13.71 -0.39 -16.32
C THR A 197 -14.14 -0.33 -14.86
N GLY A 198 -13.82 0.80 -14.22
CA GLY A 198 -14.28 1.13 -12.86
C GLY A 198 -15.60 1.89 -12.83
N TRP A 199 -16.22 2.15 -13.99
CA TRP A 199 -17.46 2.93 -14.10
C TRP A 199 -18.38 2.38 -15.20
N VAL A 200 -19.66 2.20 -14.86
CA VAL A 200 -20.72 1.85 -15.80
C VAL A 200 -21.90 2.78 -15.56
N CYS A 201 -22.36 3.46 -16.61
CA CYS A 201 -23.50 4.38 -16.58
C CYS A 201 -24.68 3.76 -17.32
N VAL A 202 -25.76 3.48 -16.60
CA VAL A 202 -27.00 2.94 -17.18
C VAL A 202 -28.01 4.07 -17.30
N ASN A 203 -28.33 4.46 -18.53
CA ASN A 203 -29.36 5.46 -18.82
C ASN A 203 -30.62 4.79 -19.38
N PHE A 204 -31.77 5.33 -19.01
CA PHE A 204 -33.05 5.02 -19.63
C PHE A 204 -34.04 6.14 -19.35
N SER A 205 -35.01 6.32 -20.23
CA SER A 205 -36.13 7.21 -20.00
C SER A 205 -37.37 6.38 -19.70
N THR A 206 -38.19 6.90 -18.79
CA THR A 206 -39.56 6.44 -18.61
C THR A 206 -40.48 7.53 -19.13
N SER A 207 -41.27 7.18 -20.14
CA SER A 207 -42.31 8.05 -20.66
C SER A 207 -43.55 7.88 -19.79
N ASP A 208 -43.84 8.86 -18.94
CA ASP A 208 -45.19 9.01 -18.44
C ASP A 208 -46.05 9.55 -19.59
N LYS A 209 -47.26 9.01 -19.74
CA LYS A 209 -48.19 9.35 -20.84
C LYS A 209 -48.78 10.77 -20.74
N VAL A 210 -48.23 11.63 -19.89
CA VAL A 210 -48.71 13.00 -19.70
C VAL A 210 -47.87 13.91 -20.57
N SER A 211 -48.33 14.11 -21.81
CA SER A 211 -47.81 15.16 -22.68
C SER A 211 -48.24 16.50 -22.11
N ASP A 212 -47.31 17.22 -21.49
CA ASP A 212 -47.57 18.59 -21.08
C ASP A 212 -47.48 19.48 -22.34
N GLU A 213 -48.61 20.03 -22.76
CA GLU A 213 -48.74 20.86 -23.96
C GLU A 213 -48.13 22.24 -23.71
N THR A 214 -46.81 22.30 -23.63
CA THR A 214 -46.08 23.58 -23.55
C THR A 214 -46.12 24.25 -24.92
N VAL A 215 -47.01 25.23 -25.06
CA VAL A 215 -47.11 26.08 -26.25
C VAL A 215 -46.02 27.14 -26.20
N SER A 216 -45.04 27.06 -27.10
CA SER A 216 -44.02 28.10 -27.27
C SER A 216 -44.53 29.22 -28.20
N TYR A 217 -44.56 30.44 -27.69
CA TYR A 217 -44.82 31.66 -28.45
C TYR A 217 -43.53 32.48 -28.57
N ASP A 218 -43.20 32.93 -29.78
CA ASP A 218 -42.11 33.91 -29.96
C ASP A 218 -42.49 35.26 -29.32
N GLU A 219 -41.53 36.18 -29.11
CA GLU A 219 -41.75 37.57 -28.64
C GLU A 219 -42.76 38.37 -29.50
N SER A 220 -43.13 37.86 -30.67
CA SER A 220 -44.17 38.41 -31.56
C SER A 220 -45.58 37.83 -31.35
N GLY A 221 -45.79 36.97 -30.34
CA GLY A 221 -47.08 36.35 -30.03
C GLY A 221 -47.54 35.30 -31.05
N ARG A 222 -46.67 34.91 -31.99
CA ARG A 222 -46.95 33.84 -32.97
C ARG A 222 -46.49 32.50 -32.42
N PHE A 223 -47.33 31.48 -32.62
CA PHE A 223 -47.03 30.09 -32.32
C PHE A 223 -45.80 29.65 -33.12
N SER A 224 -44.72 29.32 -32.43
CA SER A 224 -43.42 28.99 -33.00
C SER A 224 -42.89 27.79 -32.24
N GLY A 225 -43.02 26.60 -32.82
CA GLY A 225 -42.54 25.36 -32.23
C GLY A 225 -43.09 24.11 -32.93
N PHE A 226 -42.24 23.40 -33.66
CA PHE A 226 -42.55 22.05 -34.14
C PHE A 226 -42.18 21.04 -33.05
N GLY A 227 -43.19 20.51 -32.36
CA GLY A 227 -43.06 19.41 -31.39
C GLY A 227 -42.93 19.88 -29.94
N ALA A 228 -43.76 19.30 -29.07
CA ALA A 228 -43.63 19.47 -27.63
C ALA A 228 -42.27 18.90 -27.16
N SER A 229 -41.61 19.60 -26.23
CA SER A 229 -40.43 19.06 -25.54
C SER A 229 -40.79 17.70 -24.94
N PRO A 230 -39.97 16.65 -25.12
CA PRO A 230 -40.30 15.33 -24.61
C PRO A 230 -40.43 15.36 -23.08
N THR A 231 -41.65 15.25 -22.55
CA THR A 231 -41.98 15.28 -21.12
C THR A 231 -41.69 13.95 -20.40
N GLY A 232 -40.52 13.34 -20.65
CA GLY A 232 -40.12 12.09 -20.02
C GLY A 232 -39.22 12.31 -18.81
N THR A 233 -39.35 11.48 -17.78
CA THR A 233 -38.38 11.41 -16.68
C THR A 233 -37.20 10.55 -17.10
N THR A 234 -36.00 11.13 -17.08
CA THR A 234 -34.77 10.41 -17.41
C THR A 234 -34.12 9.88 -16.14
N ILE A 235 -33.92 8.56 -16.06
CA ILE A 235 -33.28 7.93 -14.92
C ILE A 235 -31.88 7.49 -15.32
N VAL A 236 -30.88 7.89 -14.54
CA VAL A 236 -29.48 7.55 -14.75
C VAL A 236 -28.94 6.88 -13.51
N VAL A 237 -28.50 5.63 -13.65
CA VAL A 237 -27.87 4.85 -12.58
C VAL A 237 -26.39 4.74 -12.86
N GLN A 238 -25.58 5.37 -12.02
CA GLN A 238 -24.13 5.38 -12.11
C GLN A 238 -23.54 4.39 -11.11
N CYS A 239 -23.05 3.27 -11.62
CA CYS A 239 -22.38 2.26 -10.82
C CYS A 239 -20.87 2.43 -10.95
N MET A 240 -20.16 2.57 -9.84
CA MET A 240 -18.71 2.79 -9.83
C MET A 240 -18.02 1.91 -8.79
N THR A 241 -16.74 1.64 -8.97
CA THR A 241 -15.90 1.17 -7.86
C THR A 241 -15.59 2.32 -6.91
N GLU A 242 -15.37 2.02 -5.63
CA GLU A 242 -14.99 3.03 -4.63
C GLU A 242 -13.83 3.95 -5.06
N PRO A 243 -12.69 3.46 -5.58
CA PRO A 243 -11.61 4.34 -6.03
C PRO A 243 -12.05 5.26 -7.17
N ARG A 244 -12.86 4.76 -8.12
CA ARG A 244 -13.32 5.56 -9.26
C ARG A 244 -14.35 6.61 -8.85
N ARG A 245 -15.21 6.31 -7.88
CA ARG A 245 -16.17 7.27 -7.30
C ARG A 245 -15.45 8.42 -6.59
N ASN A 246 -14.41 8.11 -5.82
CA ASN A 246 -13.58 9.11 -5.13
C ASN A 246 -12.71 9.94 -6.09
N GLU A 247 -12.34 9.40 -7.25
CA GLU A 247 -11.59 10.14 -8.27
C GLU A 247 -12.50 11.14 -9.02
N LEU A 248 -13.67 10.69 -9.46
CA LEU A 248 -14.57 11.50 -10.29
C LEU A 248 -15.41 12.48 -9.46
N ASN A 249 -15.77 12.14 -8.22
CA ASN A 249 -16.57 12.96 -7.30
C ASN A 249 -17.78 13.64 -7.96
N LEU A 250 -18.54 12.88 -8.76
CA LEU A 250 -19.68 13.43 -9.51
C LEU A 250 -20.79 13.96 -8.60
N GLU A 251 -20.90 13.46 -7.38
CA GLU A 251 -21.88 13.92 -6.41
C GLU A 251 -21.71 15.39 -6.05
N THR A 252 -20.47 15.82 -5.77
CA THR A 252 -20.17 17.21 -5.43
C THR A 252 -20.33 18.12 -6.65
N LEU A 253 -20.01 17.60 -7.85
CA LEU A 253 -20.23 18.30 -9.11
C LEU A 253 -21.71 18.61 -9.32
N TRP A 254 -22.58 17.58 -9.27
CA TRP A 254 -24.01 17.73 -9.52
C TRP A 254 -24.71 18.50 -8.40
N GLN A 255 -24.26 18.36 -7.15
CA GLN A 255 -24.72 19.20 -6.04
C GLN A 255 -24.39 20.68 -6.31
N GLY A 256 -23.19 20.99 -6.80
CA GLY A 256 -22.79 22.35 -7.16
C GLY A 256 -23.59 22.91 -8.34
N VAL A 257 -23.89 22.08 -9.35
CA VAL A 257 -24.74 22.46 -10.49
C VAL A 257 -26.16 22.77 -10.02
N LEU A 258 -26.75 21.90 -9.20
CA LEU A 258 -28.09 22.11 -8.64
C LEU A 258 -28.15 23.39 -7.79
N LYS A 259 -27.15 23.62 -6.93
CA LYS A 259 -27.09 24.83 -6.09
C LYS A 259 -27.08 26.10 -6.93
N ARG A 260 -26.22 26.17 -7.96
CA ARG A 260 -26.16 27.32 -8.88
C ARG A 260 -27.47 27.51 -9.64
N ASN A 261 -28.10 26.41 -10.05
CA ASN A 261 -29.36 26.46 -10.77
C ASN A 261 -30.48 27.06 -9.90
N LEU A 262 -30.65 26.54 -8.67
CA LEU A 262 -31.63 27.06 -7.73
C LEU A 262 -31.38 28.55 -7.42
N GLU A 263 -30.13 28.97 -7.23
CA GLU A 263 -29.78 30.39 -7.07
C GLU A 263 -30.21 31.24 -8.27
N GLN A 264 -30.01 30.74 -9.49
CA GLN A 264 -30.42 31.44 -10.71
C GLN A 264 -31.94 31.51 -10.83
N THR A 265 -32.64 30.40 -10.58
CA THR A 265 -34.10 30.34 -10.60
C THR A 265 -34.72 31.28 -9.55
N MET A 266 -34.16 31.36 -8.35
CA MET A 266 -34.61 32.31 -7.32
C MET A 266 -34.36 33.77 -7.71
N LYS A 267 -33.20 34.07 -8.31
CA LYS A 267 -32.90 35.41 -8.85
C LYS A 267 -33.89 35.81 -9.94
N ILE A 268 -34.24 34.90 -10.84
CA ILE A 268 -35.22 35.13 -11.91
C ILE A 268 -36.62 35.35 -11.33
N LYS A 269 -37.00 34.60 -10.28
CA LYS A 269 -38.29 34.73 -9.59
C LYS A 269 -38.38 35.97 -8.69
N GLY A 270 -37.32 36.78 -8.56
CA GLY A 270 -37.32 38.02 -7.80
C GLY A 270 -37.40 37.85 -6.28
N GLN A 271 -37.13 36.65 -5.76
CA GLN A 271 -37.06 36.41 -4.32
C GLN A 271 -35.67 36.84 -3.80
N PRO A 272 -35.59 37.69 -2.75
CA PRO A 272 -34.31 38.10 -2.20
C PRO A 272 -33.63 36.90 -1.53
N ILE A 273 -32.38 36.62 -1.92
CA ILE A 273 -31.53 35.64 -1.25
C ILE A 273 -31.14 36.25 0.10
N GLN A 274 -31.93 36.00 1.15
CA GLN A 274 -31.59 36.51 2.47
C GLN A 274 -30.69 35.55 3.25
N ASP A 275 -30.82 34.23 3.08
CA ASP A 275 -30.00 33.27 3.84
C ASP A 275 -29.47 32.08 3.03
N GLN A 276 -28.16 31.85 3.08
CA GLN A 276 -27.49 30.67 2.47
C GLN A 276 -28.01 29.35 3.04
N THR A 277 -28.55 29.38 4.26
CA THR A 277 -29.10 28.22 4.97
C THR A 277 -30.38 27.71 4.32
N GLU A 278 -31.26 28.58 3.83
CA GLU A 278 -32.49 28.17 3.13
C GLU A 278 -32.16 27.43 1.83
N LEU A 279 -31.21 27.94 1.06
CA LEU A 279 -30.71 27.29 -0.15
C LEU A 279 -30.12 25.91 0.16
N GLU A 280 -29.37 25.78 1.25
CA GLU A 280 -28.81 24.50 1.68
C GLU A 280 -29.89 23.51 2.11
N THR A 281 -30.97 23.97 2.76
CA THR A 281 -32.12 23.11 3.11
C THR A 281 -32.88 22.61 1.88
N LEU A 282 -32.99 23.43 0.83
CA LEU A 282 -33.62 23.01 -0.42
C LEU A 282 -32.76 21.99 -1.16
N VAL A 283 -31.44 22.21 -1.20
CA VAL A 283 -30.51 21.26 -1.80
C VAL A 283 -30.51 19.93 -1.04
N SER A 284 -30.51 19.94 0.30
CA SER A 284 -30.56 18.71 1.10
C SER A 284 -31.89 17.97 0.98
N SER A 285 -33.00 18.67 0.73
CA SER A 285 -34.29 18.01 0.46
C SER A 285 -34.29 17.20 -0.85
N LYS A 286 -33.50 17.62 -1.85
CA LYS A 286 -33.41 16.99 -3.17
C LYS A 286 -32.29 15.97 -3.29
N ILE A 287 -31.38 15.92 -2.33
CA ILE A 287 -30.22 15.04 -2.33
C ILE A 287 -30.25 14.14 -1.10
N GLN A 288 -30.37 12.84 -1.33
CA GLN A 288 -30.23 11.82 -0.30
C GLN A 288 -28.85 11.19 -0.43
N LEU A 289 -27.94 11.59 0.47
CA LEU A 289 -26.61 10.99 0.58
C LEU A 289 -26.67 9.77 1.52
N PRO A 290 -25.83 8.75 1.29
CA PRO A 290 -25.74 7.60 2.18
C PRO A 290 -25.14 8.03 3.51
N ASP A 291 -25.95 7.97 4.56
CA ASP A 291 -25.50 8.19 5.94
C ASP A 291 -24.75 6.96 6.45
N ASN A 292 -23.48 6.86 6.08
CA ASN A 292 -22.61 5.83 6.64
C ASN A 292 -22.11 6.28 8.02
N SER A 293 -22.90 5.99 9.06
CA SER A 293 -22.57 6.26 10.47
C SER A 293 -21.19 5.70 10.85
N SER A 294 -20.82 4.55 10.30
CA SER A 294 -19.52 3.93 10.51
C SER A 294 -18.39 4.74 9.88
N ARG A 295 -18.58 5.30 8.67
CA ARG A 295 -17.59 6.18 8.03
C ARG A 295 -17.39 7.46 8.83
N VAL A 296 -18.46 8.06 9.34
CA VAL A 296 -18.40 9.23 10.22
C VAL A 296 -17.72 8.88 11.54
N GLN A 297 -17.99 7.70 12.12
CA GLN A 297 -17.33 7.22 13.33
C GLN A 297 -15.83 6.98 13.09
N TRP A 298 -15.46 6.34 11.98
CA TRP A 298 -14.07 6.14 11.57
C TRP A 298 -13.35 7.47 11.32
N GLN A 299 -14.02 8.42 10.68
CA GLN A 299 -13.47 9.75 10.45
C GLN A 299 -13.32 10.53 11.76
N LYS A 300 -14.30 10.45 12.67
CA LYS A 300 -14.20 11.00 14.04
C LYS A 300 -13.09 10.32 14.83
N LEU A 301 -12.89 9.02 14.67
CA LEU A 301 -11.80 8.28 15.31
C LEU A 301 -10.44 8.70 14.75
N GLN A 302 -10.32 8.86 13.43
CA GLN A 302 -9.12 9.40 12.77
C GLN A 302 -8.86 10.85 13.17
N GLN A 303 -9.89 11.68 13.25
CA GLN A 303 -9.76 13.05 13.74
C GLN A 303 -9.39 13.09 15.23
N ALA A 304 -9.97 12.21 16.05
CA ALA A 304 -9.63 12.09 17.46
C ALA A 304 -8.21 11.54 17.67
N SER A 305 -7.70 10.68 16.77
CA SER A 305 -6.31 10.25 16.78
C SER A 305 -5.36 11.33 16.27
N GLN A 306 -5.81 12.21 15.38
CA GLN A 306 -5.07 13.39 14.92
C GLN A 306 -5.08 14.54 15.94
N GLN A 307 -6.09 14.60 16.82
CA GLN A 307 -6.10 15.49 17.98
C GLN A 307 -5.02 15.00 18.97
N GLN A 308 -3.83 15.59 18.84
CA GLN A 308 -2.75 15.53 19.83
C GLN A 308 -3.29 16.03 21.18
N ARG A 309 -3.88 15.15 21.98
CA ARG A 309 -4.07 15.43 23.39
C ARG A 309 -2.67 15.51 23.97
N PHE A 310 -2.25 16.72 24.34
CA PHE A 310 -1.09 16.93 25.19
C PHE A 310 -1.38 16.25 26.52
N PHE A 311 -1.03 14.98 26.63
CA PHE A 311 -0.98 14.31 27.92
C PHE A 311 0.14 14.98 28.71
N SER A 312 -0.25 15.82 29.67
CA SER A 312 0.61 16.31 30.74
C SER A 312 1.03 15.10 31.60
N THR A 313 2.05 14.36 31.16
CA THR A 313 2.76 13.40 32.02
C THR A 313 3.96 14.11 32.65
N ASN A 314 3.71 15.14 33.45
CA ASN A 314 4.66 15.52 34.50
C ASN A 314 4.37 14.64 35.71
N SER A 315 4.72 13.35 35.60
CA SER A 315 4.84 12.48 36.76
C SER A 315 6.04 12.96 37.55
N ARG A 316 5.78 13.73 38.60
CA ARG A 316 6.73 14.12 39.64
C ARG A 316 7.40 12.84 40.17
N ARG A 317 8.66 12.63 39.80
CA ARG A 317 9.49 11.52 40.29
C ARG A 317 9.64 11.67 41.81
N LEU A 318 8.94 10.83 42.58
CA LEU A 318 9.26 10.59 43.98
C LEU A 318 10.59 9.82 44.02
N GLN A 319 11.64 10.49 44.49
CA GLN A 319 12.90 9.84 44.83
C GLN A 319 12.62 8.89 45.99
N SER A 320 12.95 7.60 45.83
CA SER A 320 13.06 6.67 46.94
C SER A 320 14.23 7.10 47.81
N GLN A 321 13.94 7.64 48.99
CA GLN A 321 14.92 7.84 50.05
C GLN A 321 15.25 6.47 50.65
N ASP A 322 16.49 6.02 50.44
CA ASP A 322 17.06 4.89 51.15
C ASP A 322 17.14 5.23 52.65
N TYR A 323 16.39 4.49 53.46
CA TYR A 323 16.51 4.53 54.91
C TYR A 323 17.76 3.76 55.33
N ALA A 324 18.75 4.50 55.82
CA ALA A 324 19.84 3.97 56.61
C ALA A 324 19.29 3.35 57.90
N ALA A 325 19.53 2.04 58.09
CA ALA A 325 19.41 1.37 59.37
C ALA A 325 20.78 0.81 59.75
N THR A 326 21.40 1.47 60.72
CA THR A 326 22.58 1.01 61.44
C THR A 326 22.18 -0.03 62.50
N SER A 327 22.85 -1.18 62.51
CA SER A 327 23.25 -1.86 63.76
C SER A 327 24.35 -2.87 63.47
N SER A 328 25.46 -2.66 64.19
CA SER A 328 26.71 -3.39 64.14
C SER A 328 26.61 -4.79 64.74
N GLU A 329 27.44 -5.73 64.26
CA GLU A 329 28.35 -6.51 65.12
C GLU A 329 29.43 -7.27 64.32
N ASN A 330 30.68 -6.77 64.47
CA ASN A 330 31.99 -7.44 64.53
C ASN A 330 32.28 -8.76 63.79
N LYS A 331 33.24 -8.68 62.84
CA LYS A 331 34.49 -9.47 62.83
C LYS A 331 35.48 -8.97 61.77
N GLU A 332 36.66 -8.54 62.19
CA GLU A 332 37.91 -8.45 61.43
C GLU A 332 38.84 -9.60 61.91
N PRO A 333 40.00 -9.90 61.27
CA PRO A 333 40.39 -9.75 59.86
C PRO A 333 41.16 -10.99 59.32
N GLU A 334 41.00 -11.38 58.05
CA GLU A 334 42.04 -12.17 57.33
C GLU A 334 42.06 -11.80 55.82
N ASN A 335 43.21 -11.34 55.34
CA ASN A 335 43.60 -11.16 53.94
C ASN A 335 44.21 -12.48 53.40
N PRO A 336 44.55 -12.64 52.10
CA PRO A 336 43.99 -12.05 50.86
C PRO A 336 43.84 -13.12 49.73
N SER A 337 42.72 -13.18 49.01
CA SER A 337 42.75 -13.76 47.65
C SER A 337 41.52 -13.41 46.81
N LEU A 338 41.77 -12.68 45.72
CA LEU A 338 41.14 -12.82 44.39
C LEU A 338 39.63 -13.05 44.38
N ALA A 339 38.84 -11.97 44.37
CA ALA A 339 37.48 -12.01 43.84
C ALA A 339 37.29 -10.81 42.91
N ALA A 340 36.94 -11.12 41.67
CA ALA A 340 36.72 -10.19 40.58
C ALA A 340 35.59 -9.19 40.91
N GLU A 341 35.80 -7.94 40.50
CA GLU A 341 34.77 -6.90 40.42
C GLU A 341 33.51 -7.45 39.73
N PRO A 342 32.28 -7.09 40.18
CA PRO A 342 31.07 -7.46 39.45
C PRO A 342 31.11 -6.78 38.09
N GLU A 343 31.10 -7.56 37.01
CA GLU A 343 31.15 -7.04 35.63
C GLU A 343 29.95 -6.09 35.40
N GLU A 344 30.21 -4.79 35.44
CA GLU A 344 29.22 -3.77 35.07
C GLU A 344 28.76 -4.03 33.63
N SER A 345 27.45 -4.15 33.41
CA SER A 345 26.88 -4.37 32.07
C SER A 345 27.42 -3.34 31.08
N GLU A 346 27.94 -3.79 29.93
CA GLU A 346 28.59 -2.94 28.93
C GLU A 346 27.73 -1.73 28.54
N LEU A 347 26.41 -1.89 28.46
CA LEU A 347 25.45 -0.81 28.22
C LEU A 347 25.48 0.29 29.30
N LYS A 348 25.66 -0.06 30.58
CA LYS A 348 25.78 0.91 31.68
C LYS A 348 27.07 1.69 31.60
N THR A 349 28.17 1.03 31.22
CA THR A 349 29.45 1.73 30.99
C THR A 349 29.37 2.68 29.79
N LEU A 350 28.66 2.29 28.72
CA LEU A 350 28.36 3.16 27.59
C LEU A 350 27.46 4.34 27.97
N GLN A 351 26.40 4.09 28.75
CA GLN A 351 25.53 5.15 29.25
C GLN A 351 26.31 6.17 30.07
N ARG A 352 27.22 5.72 30.94
CA ARG A 352 28.11 6.62 31.71
C ARG A 352 29.04 7.43 30.81
N ARG A 353 29.62 6.81 29.78
CA ARG A 353 30.44 7.53 28.78
C ARG A 353 29.63 8.58 28.04
N ILE A 354 28.39 8.29 27.66
CA ILE A 354 27.50 9.25 26.98
C ILE A 354 27.16 10.42 27.92
N THR A 355 26.84 10.15 29.19
CA THR A 355 26.62 11.22 30.16
C THR A 355 27.87 12.07 30.40
N ASP A 356 29.05 11.44 30.44
CA ASP A 356 30.31 12.16 30.58
C ASP A 356 30.59 13.02 29.34
N LEU A 357 30.28 12.55 28.12
CA LEU A 357 30.37 13.35 26.89
C LEU A 357 29.42 14.56 26.90
N HIS A 358 28.25 14.44 27.52
CA HIS A 358 27.30 15.54 27.68
C HIS A 358 27.83 16.59 28.68
N ILE A 359 28.50 16.17 29.75
CA ILE A 359 28.99 17.05 30.81
C ILE A 359 30.34 17.67 30.45
N SER A 360 31.25 16.92 29.83
CA SER A 360 32.65 17.30 29.61
C SER A 360 32.90 18.18 28.37
N GLY A 361 31.88 18.43 27.55
CA GLY A 361 32.00 19.32 26.37
C GLY A 361 33.01 18.85 25.31
N THR A 362 33.46 17.60 25.37
CA THR A 362 34.41 17.00 24.42
C THR A 362 33.87 17.07 22.99
N SER A 363 34.71 17.38 22.00
CA SER A 363 34.29 17.43 20.60
C SER A 363 33.81 16.05 20.10
N LEU A 364 32.58 16.00 19.56
CA LEU A 364 32.04 14.81 18.92
C LEU A 364 32.34 14.89 17.43
N SER A 365 33.11 13.94 16.91
CA SER A 365 33.32 13.79 15.46
C SER A 365 32.37 12.74 14.89
N GLN A 366 32.12 12.79 13.58
CA GLN A 366 31.25 11.83 12.89
C GLN A 366 31.72 10.37 13.11
N GLN A 367 33.03 10.11 13.01
CA GLN A 367 33.59 8.78 13.24
C GLN A 367 33.40 8.29 14.69
N VAL A 368 33.45 9.19 15.67
CA VAL A 368 33.21 8.84 17.07
C VAL A 368 31.73 8.53 17.29
N LEU A 369 30.83 9.31 16.68
CA LEU A 369 29.39 9.07 16.73
C LEU A 369 29.02 7.69 16.15
N GLU A 370 29.51 7.36 14.96
CA GLU A 370 29.26 6.07 14.30
C GLU A 370 29.76 4.88 15.15
N ARG A 371 30.92 5.03 15.79
CA ARG A 371 31.46 4.03 16.72
C ARG A 371 30.61 3.87 17.97
N LEU A 372 30.11 4.97 18.54
CA LEU A 372 29.26 4.93 19.73
C LEU A 372 27.89 4.31 19.41
N ILE A 373 27.29 4.65 18.27
CA ILE A 373 26.06 4.03 17.77
C ILE A 373 26.26 2.53 17.56
N SER A 374 27.34 2.15 16.88
CA SER A 374 27.67 0.75 16.67
C SER A 374 27.87 0.03 18.01
N ALA A 375 28.60 0.62 18.96
CA ALA A 375 28.81 0.04 20.29
C ALA A 375 27.49 -0.13 21.07
N ALA A 376 26.56 0.82 20.99
CA ALA A 376 25.25 0.73 21.64
C ALA A 376 24.43 -0.45 21.12
N PHE A 377 24.42 -0.69 19.80
CA PHE A 377 23.68 -1.81 19.22
C PHE A 377 24.38 -3.17 19.33
N HIS A 378 25.71 -3.20 19.45
CA HIS A 378 26.48 -4.45 19.56
C HIS A 378 26.82 -4.87 20.99
N ALA A 379 26.57 -4.04 22.01
CA ALA A 379 26.77 -4.42 23.41
C ALA A 379 26.02 -5.72 23.76
N SER A 380 26.57 -6.53 24.66
CA SER A 380 25.97 -7.78 25.15
C SER A 380 24.50 -7.64 25.56
N HIS A 381 23.69 -8.67 25.30
CA HIS A 381 22.24 -8.65 25.47
C HIS A 381 21.81 -9.16 26.85
N SER A 382 21.05 -8.36 27.60
CA SER A 382 20.16 -8.81 28.66
C SER A 382 18.71 -8.64 28.21
N GLU A 383 17.79 -9.48 28.73
CA GLU A 383 16.36 -9.40 28.38
C GLU A 383 15.81 -8.00 28.65
N GLY A 384 15.20 -7.36 27.64
CA GLY A 384 14.52 -6.06 27.77
C GLY A 384 15.29 -4.80 27.35
N ASP A 385 16.51 -4.92 26.79
CA ASP A 385 17.37 -3.76 26.48
C ASP A 385 17.12 -3.08 25.11
N ALA A 386 16.11 -3.46 24.34
CA ALA A 386 15.89 -2.87 23.00
C ALA A 386 15.51 -1.38 23.08
N SER A 387 14.61 -1.03 23.98
CA SER A 387 14.18 0.35 24.24
C SER A 387 15.31 1.21 24.80
N THR A 388 16.11 0.67 25.72
CA THR A 388 17.25 1.41 26.31
C THR A 388 18.32 1.72 25.28
N ARG A 389 18.59 0.81 24.33
CA ARG A 389 19.52 1.06 23.21
C ARG A 389 19.01 2.16 22.28
N LEU A 390 17.72 2.12 21.93
CA LEU A 390 17.09 3.15 21.11
C LEU A 390 17.15 4.52 21.82
N ASP A 391 16.86 4.57 23.13
CA ASP A 391 16.93 5.81 23.92
C ASP A 391 18.35 6.37 23.99
N LEU A 392 19.37 5.51 24.15
CA LEU A 392 20.78 5.94 24.13
C LEU A 392 21.19 6.50 22.77
N VAL A 393 20.74 5.86 21.69
CA VAL A 393 21.02 6.32 20.33
C VAL A 393 20.29 7.63 20.04
N ASP A 394 19.04 7.78 20.48
CA ASP A 394 18.29 9.04 20.33
C ASP A 394 18.99 10.20 21.04
N GLN A 395 19.50 9.98 22.26
CA GLN A 395 20.34 10.96 22.97
C GLN A 395 21.62 11.31 22.21
N LEU A 396 22.30 10.32 21.63
CA LEU A 396 23.50 10.54 20.81
C LEU A 396 23.21 11.33 19.53
N LEU A 397 22.09 11.04 18.86
CA LEU A 397 21.67 11.75 17.65
C LEU A 397 21.26 13.18 17.98
N GLN A 398 20.54 13.41 19.07
CA GLN A 398 20.18 14.74 19.54
C GLN A 398 21.43 15.59 19.85
N THR A 399 22.41 15.02 20.56
CA THR A 399 23.65 15.74 20.86
C THR A 399 24.52 15.98 19.63
N ALA A 400 24.48 15.10 18.63
CA ALA A 400 25.11 15.32 17.35
C ALA A 400 24.48 16.49 16.59
N GLU A 401 23.15 16.58 16.58
CA GLU A 401 22.41 17.69 15.94
C GLU A 401 22.69 19.03 16.64
N GLU A 402 22.70 19.05 17.98
CA GLU A 402 23.04 20.24 18.78
C GLU A 402 24.47 20.74 18.49
N ARG A 403 25.38 19.85 18.11
CA ARG A 403 26.77 20.15 17.74
C ARG A 403 26.95 20.42 16.24
N GLY A 404 25.86 20.47 15.47
CA GLY A 404 25.86 20.81 14.04
C GLY A 404 26.30 19.68 13.11
N ILE A 405 26.28 18.43 13.58
CA ILE A 405 26.57 17.26 12.74
C ILE A 405 25.28 16.88 11.98
N SER A 406 25.41 16.57 10.68
CA SER A 406 24.26 16.21 9.84
C SER A 406 23.78 14.78 10.09
N VAL A 407 22.77 14.65 10.96
CA VAL A 407 22.17 13.35 11.35
C VAL A 407 21.32 12.74 10.24
N GLN A 408 20.72 13.57 9.37
CA GLN A 408 19.84 13.12 8.28
C GLN A 408 20.60 12.74 6.99
N SER A 409 21.92 12.61 7.05
CA SER A 409 22.71 12.20 5.90
C SER A 409 22.45 10.72 5.55
N LYS A 410 22.56 10.39 4.25
CA LYS A 410 22.38 9.00 3.76
C LYS A 410 23.27 8.01 4.49
N ASP A 411 24.52 8.38 4.72
CA ASP A 411 25.51 7.50 5.35
C ASP A 411 25.18 7.24 6.83
N MET A 412 24.65 8.24 7.54
CA MET A 412 24.17 8.06 8.91
C MET A 412 22.94 7.15 8.98
N LEU A 413 21.95 7.34 8.10
CA LEU A 413 20.77 6.46 8.04
C LEU A 413 21.16 5.02 7.74
N ILE A 414 22.10 4.81 6.82
CA ILE A 414 22.58 3.47 6.46
C ILE A 414 23.35 2.84 7.61
N THR A 415 24.18 3.61 8.31
CA THR A 415 24.90 3.13 9.50
C THR A 415 23.93 2.77 10.63
N LEU A 416 22.86 3.54 10.83
CA LEU A 416 21.80 3.23 11.79
C LEU A 416 21.05 1.94 11.40
N ILE A 417 20.65 1.80 10.13
CA ILE A 417 19.97 0.59 9.65
C ILE A 417 20.89 -0.62 9.80
N GLU A 418 22.14 -0.52 9.35
CA GLU A 418 23.14 -1.59 9.47
C GLU A 418 23.33 -2.01 10.93
N SER A 419 23.57 -1.06 11.83
CA SER A 419 23.79 -1.35 13.25
C SER A 419 22.56 -1.93 13.96
N ILE A 420 21.34 -1.52 13.58
CA ILE A 420 20.11 -2.13 14.08
C ILE A 420 20.00 -3.59 13.62
N VAL A 421 20.21 -3.84 12.32
CA VAL A 421 20.10 -5.17 11.72
C VAL A 421 21.14 -6.13 12.32
N THR A 422 22.37 -5.68 12.56
CA THR A 422 23.42 -6.51 13.17
C THR A 422 23.32 -6.61 14.70
N SER A 423 22.37 -5.91 15.33
CA SER A 423 22.24 -5.86 16.80
C SER A 423 21.89 -7.21 17.43
N ALA A 424 22.62 -7.64 18.45
CA ALA A 424 22.33 -8.89 19.17
C ALA A 424 20.92 -8.94 19.80
N ALA A 425 20.33 -7.79 20.12
CA ALA A 425 19.02 -7.65 20.77
C ALA A 425 17.86 -7.44 19.78
N TYR A 426 18.02 -7.83 18.50
CA TYR A 426 17.01 -7.62 17.46
C TYR A 426 15.66 -8.22 17.84
N GLY A 427 14.63 -7.36 17.85
CA GLY A 427 13.27 -7.69 18.26
C GLY A 427 12.26 -6.76 17.59
N PRO A 428 10.98 -6.83 17.98
CA PRO A 428 9.90 -6.10 17.28
C PRO A 428 10.05 -4.58 17.37
N GLU A 429 10.66 -4.06 18.44
CA GLU A 429 10.91 -2.62 18.60
C GLU A 429 11.99 -2.13 17.63
N LEU A 430 13.08 -2.89 17.51
CA LEU A 430 14.17 -2.59 16.58
C LEU A 430 13.77 -2.77 15.11
N GLU A 431 12.93 -3.76 14.79
CA GLU A 431 12.38 -3.92 13.44
C GLU A 431 11.50 -2.73 13.02
N ARG A 432 10.71 -2.18 13.97
CA ARG A 432 9.93 -0.96 13.72
C ARG A 432 10.84 0.25 13.49
N ALA A 433 11.85 0.41 14.34
CA ALA A 433 12.86 1.47 14.19
C ALA A 433 13.56 1.38 12.82
N GLN A 434 13.96 0.17 12.41
CA GLN A 434 14.51 -0.10 11.09
C GLN A 434 13.55 0.33 9.97
N SER A 435 12.29 -0.09 10.04
CA SER A 435 11.28 0.23 9.00
C SER A 435 11.06 1.74 8.87
N ASN A 436 11.08 2.47 9.97
CA ASN A 436 10.98 3.93 9.97
C ASN A 436 12.21 4.58 9.30
N LEU A 437 13.41 4.09 9.60
CA LEU A 437 14.64 4.60 8.98
C LEU A 437 14.73 4.26 7.49
N GLU A 438 14.28 3.06 7.08
CA GLU A 438 14.15 2.67 5.67
C GLU A 438 13.17 3.60 4.93
N PHE A 439 12.04 3.94 5.54
CA PHE A 439 11.09 4.90 4.98
C PHE A 439 11.71 6.28 4.80
N LEU A 440 12.49 6.76 5.78
CA LEU A 440 13.23 8.02 5.65
C LEU A 440 14.26 7.97 4.52
N LEU A 441 15.00 6.86 4.40
CA LEU A 441 15.98 6.67 3.33
C LEU A 441 15.31 6.72 1.94
N LEU A 442 14.13 6.11 1.78
CA LEU A 442 13.33 6.15 0.55
C LEU A 442 12.84 7.57 0.23
N ASN A 443 12.46 8.36 1.24
CA ASN A 443 11.99 9.73 1.07
C ASN A 443 13.08 10.70 0.61
N LEU A 444 14.36 10.37 0.76
CA LEU A 444 15.46 11.18 0.24
C LEU A 444 15.52 11.20 -1.30
N GLN A 445 14.79 10.31 -1.99
CA GLN A 445 14.65 10.26 -3.46
C GLN A 445 15.97 10.41 -4.25
N SER A 446 17.08 9.93 -3.69
CA SER A 446 18.39 10.00 -4.33
C SER A 446 19.04 8.63 -4.38
N PRO A 447 19.86 8.34 -5.40
CA PRO A 447 20.51 7.05 -5.51
C PRO A 447 21.49 6.82 -4.35
N LEU A 448 21.52 5.58 -3.88
CA LEU A 448 22.54 5.11 -2.95
C LEU A 448 23.85 4.93 -3.69
N GLU A 449 24.95 5.20 -3.01
CA GLU A 449 26.27 4.89 -3.55
C GLU A 449 26.50 3.38 -3.60
N HIS A 450 27.49 2.97 -4.39
CA HIS A 450 27.85 1.56 -4.54
C HIS A 450 28.22 0.90 -3.20
N SER A 451 29.10 1.55 -2.43
CA SER A 451 29.53 1.11 -1.10
C SER A 451 28.37 0.95 -0.12
N GLN A 452 27.43 1.90 -0.16
CA GLN A 452 26.23 1.96 0.65
C GLN A 452 25.27 0.80 0.34
N THR A 453 25.07 0.50 -0.95
CA THR A 453 24.23 -0.62 -1.40
C THR A 453 24.81 -1.96 -0.94
N LEU A 454 26.14 -2.14 -1.07
CA LEU A 454 26.83 -3.33 -0.60
C LEU A 454 26.70 -3.55 0.92
N ARG A 455 26.81 -2.48 1.72
CA ARG A 455 26.67 -2.55 3.18
C ARG A 455 25.28 -3.04 3.59
N LEU A 456 24.21 -2.43 3.05
CA LEU A 456 22.84 -2.83 3.35
C LEU A 456 22.55 -4.28 2.90
N MET A 457 23.01 -4.66 1.71
CA MET A 457 22.85 -6.03 1.23
C MET A 457 23.53 -7.05 2.17
N ARG A 458 24.73 -6.76 2.68
CA ARG A 458 25.39 -7.65 3.66
C ARG A 458 24.60 -7.75 4.96
N ALA A 459 24.15 -6.62 5.52
CA ALA A 459 23.37 -6.60 6.74
C ALA A 459 22.07 -7.43 6.59
N TYR A 460 21.32 -7.25 5.50
CA TYR A 460 20.10 -8.02 5.27
C TYR A 460 20.36 -9.51 4.99
N ALA A 461 21.49 -9.85 4.36
CA ALA A 461 21.90 -11.23 4.15
C ALA A 461 22.19 -11.96 5.47
N GLU A 462 22.87 -11.30 6.42
CA GLU A 462 23.17 -11.87 7.74
C GLU A 462 21.90 -12.25 8.52
N ARG A 463 20.81 -11.48 8.33
CA ARG A 463 19.48 -11.78 8.92
C ARG A 463 18.58 -12.63 8.05
N GLN A 464 19.03 -13.06 6.87
CA GLN A 464 18.22 -13.79 5.89
C GLN A 464 16.94 -13.04 5.48
N ALA A 465 16.96 -11.70 5.50
CA ALA A 465 15.85 -10.85 5.08
C ALA A 465 15.83 -10.69 3.55
N TRP A 466 15.43 -11.76 2.85
CA TRP A 466 15.56 -11.87 1.39
C TRP A 466 14.80 -10.81 0.59
N ASP A 467 13.62 -10.40 1.04
CA ASP A 467 12.83 -9.36 0.35
C ASP A 467 13.58 -8.02 0.34
N ARG A 468 14.07 -7.58 1.51
CA ARG A 468 14.86 -6.35 1.67
C ARG A 468 16.21 -6.44 0.96
N PHE A 469 16.84 -7.62 0.96
CA PHE A 469 18.07 -7.90 0.22
C PHE A 469 17.90 -7.68 -1.28
N TRP A 470 16.85 -8.24 -1.87
CA TRP A 470 16.63 -8.09 -3.31
C TRP A 470 16.09 -6.71 -3.69
N ASP A 471 15.36 -6.05 -2.80
CA ASP A 471 14.93 -4.68 -3.01
C ASP A 471 16.09 -3.69 -3.01
N THR A 472 17.07 -3.88 -2.14
CA THR A 472 18.32 -3.09 -2.17
C THR A 472 19.15 -3.36 -3.42
N PHE A 473 19.26 -4.63 -3.85
CA PHE A 473 19.91 -4.96 -5.12
C PHE A 473 19.23 -4.31 -6.35
N ARG A 474 17.89 -4.19 -6.34
CA ARG A 474 17.12 -3.54 -7.41
C ARG A 474 17.12 -2.01 -7.34
N ALA A 475 17.54 -1.42 -6.22
CA ALA A 475 17.43 0.02 -6.00
C ALA A 475 18.20 0.87 -7.04
N PRO A 476 19.46 0.57 -7.42
CA PRO A 476 20.19 1.37 -8.42
C PRO A 476 19.50 1.43 -9.78
N ALA A 477 18.92 0.31 -10.23
CA ALA A 477 18.23 0.22 -11.51
C ALA A 477 16.99 1.15 -11.59
N ARG A 478 16.33 1.43 -10.45
CA ARG A 478 15.20 2.39 -10.39
C ARG A 478 15.62 3.82 -10.73
N PHE A 479 16.89 4.15 -10.49
CA PHE A 479 17.49 5.45 -10.83
C PHE A 479 18.25 5.42 -12.16
N GLN A 480 18.09 4.35 -12.96
CA GLN A 480 18.80 4.15 -14.23
C GLN A 480 20.33 4.13 -14.07
N ILE A 481 20.82 3.66 -12.93
CA ILE A 481 22.24 3.49 -12.65
C ILE A 481 22.62 2.02 -12.86
N ALA A 482 23.64 1.79 -13.69
CA ALA A 482 24.17 0.46 -13.94
C ALA A 482 24.75 -0.16 -12.68
N ARG A 483 24.48 -1.44 -12.46
CA ARG A 483 24.99 -2.17 -11.29
C ARG A 483 26.42 -2.67 -11.53
N PRO A 484 27.39 -2.31 -10.70
CA PRO A 484 28.76 -2.83 -10.83
C PRO A 484 28.82 -4.34 -10.54
N GLY A 485 29.85 -4.99 -11.09
CA GLY A 485 30.07 -6.44 -10.95
C GLY A 485 30.16 -6.94 -9.51
N GLU A 486 30.65 -6.12 -8.58
CA GLU A 486 30.73 -6.46 -7.15
C GLU A 486 29.36 -6.72 -6.50
N LEU A 487 28.28 -6.07 -6.97
CA LEU A 487 26.92 -6.36 -6.48
C LEU A 487 26.47 -7.76 -6.92
N TYR A 488 26.77 -8.14 -8.16
CA TYR A 488 26.48 -9.46 -8.69
C TYR A 488 27.30 -10.55 -7.99
N GLU A 489 28.58 -10.29 -7.75
CA GLU A 489 29.44 -11.16 -6.95
C GLU A 489 28.85 -11.39 -5.55
N LEU A 490 28.47 -10.31 -4.85
CA LEU A 490 27.87 -10.40 -3.52
C LEU A 490 26.57 -11.22 -3.57
N ALA A 491 25.70 -10.97 -4.54
CA ALA A 491 24.45 -11.71 -4.69
C ALA A 491 24.68 -13.22 -4.85
N TYR A 492 25.56 -13.63 -5.76
CA TYR A 492 25.85 -15.05 -5.94
C TYR A 492 26.53 -15.68 -4.72
N ARG A 493 27.48 -14.97 -4.11
CA ARG A 493 28.18 -15.46 -2.91
C ARG A 493 27.23 -15.67 -1.74
N VAL A 494 26.28 -14.75 -1.52
CA VAL A 494 25.27 -14.88 -0.48
C VAL A 494 24.33 -16.05 -0.78
N MET A 495 23.87 -16.21 -2.01
CA MET A 495 23.03 -17.38 -2.38
C MET A 495 23.79 -18.71 -2.22
N VAL A 496 25.09 -18.75 -2.52
CA VAL A 496 25.91 -19.96 -2.27
C VAL A 496 26.01 -20.26 -0.77
N SER A 497 26.13 -19.23 0.07
CA SER A 497 26.26 -19.39 1.52
C SER A 497 25.03 -20.00 2.19
N THR A 498 23.83 -19.87 1.60
CA THR A 498 22.62 -20.52 2.12
C THR A 498 22.59 -22.02 1.83
N GLN A 499 23.38 -22.51 0.88
CA GLN A 499 23.40 -23.90 0.39
C GLN A 499 22.05 -24.42 -0.13
N ASP A 500 21.09 -23.53 -0.37
CA ASP A 500 19.74 -23.89 -0.84
C ASP A 500 19.65 -23.87 -2.36
N ALA A 501 19.53 -25.05 -2.98
CA ALA A 501 19.47 -25.19 -4.44
C ALA A 501 18.33 -24.39 -5.07
N ARG A 502 17.15 -24.33 -4.43
CA ARG A 502 15.98 -23.58 -4.97
C ARG A 502 16.25 -22.08 -5.06
N MET A 503 16.83 -21.50 -4.01
CA MET A 503 17.17 -20.08 -3.96
C MET A 503 18.22 -19.73 -5.01
N CYS A 504 19.24 -20.59 -5.19
CA CYS A 504 20.24 -20.45 -6.26
C CYS A 504 19.61 -20.51 -7.67
N ILE A 505 18.72 -21.48 -7.92
CA ILE A 505 17.99 -21.62 -9.20
C ILE A 505 17.19 -20.35 -9.50
N ASP A 506 16.41 -19.88 -8.54
CA ASP A 506 15.57 -18.71 -8.73
C ASP A 506 16.42 -17.46 -8.94
N ALA A 507 17.48 -17.25 -8.15
CA ALA A 507 18.42 -16.15 -8.34
C ALA A 507 19.09 -16.19 -9.73
N LEU A 508 19.64 -17.34 -10.13
CA LEU A 508 20.31 -17.49 -11.43
C LEU A 508 19.38 -17.16 -12.61
N ARG A 509 18.10 -17.52 -12.54
CA ARG A 509 17.14 -17.32 -13.64
C ARG A 509 16.92 -15.86 -14.00
N TRP A 510 17.04 -14.93 -13.07
CA TRP A 510 16.81 -13.50 -13.35
C TRP A 510 18.05 -12.62 -13.16
N VAL A 511 18.94 -12.94 -12.20
CA VAL A 511 20.17 -12.16 -11.95
C VAL A 511 21.14 -12.31 -13.12
N TYR A 512 21.31 -13.52 -13.68
CA TYR A 512 22.25 -13.75 -14.78
C TYR A 512 21.84 -13.03 -16.07
N PRO A 513 20.58 -13.10 -16.55
CA PRO A 513 20.16 -12.31 -17.70
C PRO A 513 20.23 -10.79 -17.48
N GLU A 514 20.02 -10.31 -16.25
CA GLU A 514 20.16 -8.89 -15.93
C GLU A 514 21.62 -8.44 -16.00
N MET A 515 22.55 -9.25 -15.47
CA MET A 515 24.00 -9.00 -15.52
C MET A 515 24.50 -8.73 -16.96
N LEU A 516 23.98 -9.49 -17.93
CA LEU A 516 24.34 -9.36 -19.35
C LEU A 516 23.67 -8.17 -20.05
N LYS A 517 22.58 -7.63 -19.50
CA LYS A 517 21.81 -6.51 -20.06
C LYS A 517 22.24 -5.15 -19.51
N GLU A 518 23.12 -5.12 -18.51
CA GLU A 518 23.69 -3.87 -17.98
C GLU A 518 24.43 -3.09 -19.07
N GLU A 519 24.51 -1.77 -18.90
CA GLU A 519 25.26 -0.87 -19.76
C GLU A 519 26.34 -0.16 -18.92
N PRO A 520 27.63 -0.57 -18.96
CA PRO A 520 28.20 -1.65 -19.78
C PRO A 520 27.88 -3.06 -19.23
N PRO A 521 27.88 -4.09 -20.11
CA PRO A 521 27.55 -5.45 -19.71
C PRO A 521 28.57 -5.98 -18.70
N VAL A 522 28.08 -6.59 -17.64
CA VAL A 522 28.92 -7.20 -16.62
C VAL A 522 29.27 -8.62 -17.06
N TYR A 523 30.55 -8.86 -17.29
CA TYR A 523 31.04 -10.16 -17.70
C TYR A 523 31.48 -11.03 -16.51
N PRO A 524 31.40 -12.37 -16.63
CA PRO A 524 31.86 -13.29 -15.59
C PRO A 524 33.41 -13.36 -15.60
N THR A 525 34.05 -12.39 -14.96
CA THR A 525 35.51 -12.33 -14.77
C THR A 525 35.87 -12.26 -13.29
N GLY A 526 37.08 -12.72 -12.95
CA GLY A 526 37.62 -12.68 -11.59
C GLY A 526 36.68 -13.25 -10.52
N PRO A 527 36.31 -12.47 -9.49
CA PRO A 527 35.51 -12.98 -8.37
C PRO A 527 34.04 -13.23 -8.76
N VAL A 528 33.49 -12.48 -9.72
CA VAL A 528 32.13 -12.69 -10.25
C VAL A 528 32.01 -14.07 -10.88
N TYR A 529 33.02 -14.48 -11.65
CA TYR A 529 33.07 -15.82 -12.25
C TYR A 529 33.06 -16.93 -11.19
N ASN A 530 33.92 -16.81 -10.17
CA ASN A 530 34.03 -17.82 -9.11
C ASN A 530 32.71 -17.95 -8.34
N ALA A 531 32.09 -16.82 -7.97
CA ALA A 531 30.81 -16.81 -7.27
C ALA A 531 29.66 -17.37 -8.13
N LEU A 532 29.60 -16.98 -9.41
CA LEU A 532 28.61 -17.48 -10.36
C LEU A 532 28.76 -18.99 -10.60
N LYS A 533 29.99 -19.48 -10.82
CA LYS A 533 30.26 -20.92 -10.98
C LYS A 533 29.84 -21.69 -9.74
N ALA A 534 30.20 -21.22 -8.55
CA ALA A 534 29.79 -21.84 -7.29
C ALA A 534 28.25 -21.88 -7.15
N CYS A 535 27.55 -20.82 -7.53
CA CYS A 535 26.08 -20.76 -7.48
C CYS A 535 25.43 -21.78 -8.43
N ILE A 536 25.99 -21.95 -9.63
CA ILE A 536 25.54 -22.96 -10.60
C ILE A 536 25.75 -24.38 -10.06
N LEU A 537 26.89 -24.66 -9.39
CA LEU A 537 27.16 -25.97 -8.82
C LEU A 537 26.23 -26.32 -7.65
N VAL A 538 25.82 -25.33 -6.86
CA VAL A 538 24.81 -25.54 -5.80
C VAL A 538 23.42 -25.80 -6.42
N ALA A 539 23.09 -25.13 -7.52
CA ALA A 539 21.82 -25.31 -8.23
C ALA A 539 21.72 -26.66 -8.98
N ASP A 540 22.79 -27.08 -9.65
CA ASP A 540 22.91 -28.41 -10.29
C ASP A 540 24.31 -28.99 -10.02
N PRO A 541 24.48 -29.85 -9.00
CA PRO A 541 25.78 -30.40 -8.63
C PRO A 541 26.37 -31.33 -9.70
N ALA A 542 25.54 -31.86 -10.61
CA ALA A 542 26.01 -32.70 -11.71
C ALA A 542 26.42 -31.87 -12.95
N ALA A 543 26.29 -30.54 -12.91
CA ALA A 543 26.52 -29.69 -14.09
C ALA A 543 27.95 -29.77 -14.63
N GLU A 544 28.95 -29.78 -13.74
CA GLU A 544 30.37 -29.85 -14.13
C GLU A 544 30.73 -31.23 -14.70
N GLU A 545 30.28 -32.31 -14.05
CA GLU A 545 30.52 -33.67 -14.54
C GLU A 545 29.90 -33.90 -15.92
N MET A 546 28.68 -33.42 -16.14
CA MET A 546 28.01 -33.53 -17.45
C MET A 546 28.62 -32.63 -18.53
N LEU A 547 29.24 -31.51 -18.15
CA LEU A 547 29.96 -30.65 -19.09
C LEU A 547 31.25 -31.31 -19.57
N LEU A 548 31.98 -31.94 -18.65
CA LEU A 548 33.22 -32.67 -18.95
C LEU A 548 32.96 -33.98 -19.68
N ASN A 549 31.96 -34.74 -19.24
CA ASN A 549 31.60 -36.06 -19.76
C ASN A 549 30.15 -36.08 -20.26
N PRO A 550 29.86 -35.51 -21.44
CA PRO A 550 28.52 -35.54 -22.00
C PRO A 550 28.13 -37.00 -22.30
N PRO A 551 26.99 -37.51 -21.77
CA PRO A 551 26.59 -38.88 -22.02
C PRO A 551 26.28 -39.09 -23.51
N SER A 552 26.71 -40.22 -24.07
CA SER A 552 26.49 -40.53 -25.48
C SER A 552 24.99 -40.55 -25.79
N LEU A 553 24.58 -39.79 -26.80
CA LEU A 553 23.17 -39.65 -27.19
C LEU A 553 22.53 -41.03 -27.45
N ASP A 554 23.32 -42.00 -27.93
CA ASP A 554 22.89 -43.36 -28.26
C ASP A 554 22.61 -44.27 -27.04
N SER A 555 23.17 -43.97 -25.86
CA SER A 555 22.91 -44.76 -24.65
C SER A 555 21.63 -44.35 -23.89
N LEU A 556 21.05 -43.19 -24.25
CA LEU A 556 19.95 -42.58 -23.52
C LEU A 556 18.60 -42.73 -24.23
N GLY A 557 17.60 -43.23 -23.53
CA GLY A 557 16.21 -43.25 -23.99
C GLY A 557 15.63 -41.84 -24.26
N LEU A 558 14.49 -41.76 -24.96
CA LEU A 558 13.83 -40.52 -25.38
C LEU A 558 13.54 -39.53 -24.23
N VAL A 559 13.28 -40.03 -23.02
CA VAL A 559 13.05 -39.24 -21.79
C VAL A 559 14.36 -38.72 -21.22
N GLY A 560 15.44 -39.52 -21.26
CA GLY A 560 16.78 -39.10 -20.85
C GLY A 560 17.33 -37.99 -21.74
N ARG A 561 17.15 -38.11 -23.06
CA ARG A 561 17.50 -37.08 -24.04
C ARG A 561 16.77 -35.76 -23.77
N ARG A 562 15.46 -35.80 -23.52
CA ARG A 562 14.68 -34.61 -23.15
C ARG A 562 15.11 -34.01 -21.81
N ARG A 563 15.35 -34.84 -20.79
CA ARG A 563 15.78 -34.37 -19.46
C ARG A 563 17.14 -33.67 -19.52
N LEU A 564 18.09 -34.20 -20.29
CA LEU A 564 19.39 -33.55 -20.54
C LEU A 564 19.26 -32.24 -21.32
N GLN A 565 18.40 -32.20 -22.35
CA GLN A 565 18.13 -30.98 -23.11
C GLN A 565 17.44 -29.88 -22.28
N HIS A 566 16.70 -30.25 -21.24
CA HIS A 566 16.00 -29.33 -20.33
C HIS A 566 16.81 -28.93 -19.08
N ARG A 567 18.07 -29.38 -18.93
CA ARG A 567 18.95 -28.92 -17.84
C ARG A 567 19.55 -27.56 -18.20
N GLU A 568 18.81 -26.51 -17.88
CA GLU A 568 19.17 -25.12 -18.15
C GLU A 568 20.55 -24.71 -17.62
N PHE A 569 20.93 -25.20 -16.43
CA PHE A 569 22.18 -24.79 -15.77
C PHE A 569 23.46 -25.37 -16.37
N VAL A 570 23.39 -26.52 -17.06
CA VAL A 570 24.53 -27.05 -17.84
C VAL A 570 24.83 -26.14 -19.04
N ARG A 571 23.78 -25.62 -19.67
CA ARG A 571 23.92 -24.68 -20.78
C ARG A 571 24.48 -23.34 -20.31
N VAL A 572 23.94 -22.80 -19.21
CA VAL A 572 24.45 -21.57 -18.60
C VAL A 572 25.92 -21.74 -18.19
N LEU A 573 26.30 -22.88 -17.59
CA LEU A 573 27.69 -23.15 -17.23
C LEU A 573 28.61 -23.12 -18.45
N ARG A 574 28.20 -23.76 -19.56
CA ARG A 574 28.96 -23.72 -20.82
C ARG A 574 29.12 -22.30 -21.35
N GLU A 575 28.05 -21.53 -21.39
CA GLU A 575 28.06 -20.13 -21.84
C GLU A 575 28.99 -19.27 -20.97
N VAL A 576 28.98 -19.48 -19.64
CA VAL A 576 29.87 -18.79 -18.69
C VAL A 576 31.33 -19.18 -18.89
N GLU A 577 31.65 -20.47 -19.09
CA GLU A 577 33.01 -20.93 -19.34
C GLU A 577 33.57 -20.45 -20.68
N ASP A 578 32.75 -20.44 -21.73
CA ASP A 578 33.13 -19.91 -23.04
C ASP A 578 33.39 -18.40 -22.97
N ALA A 579 32.51 -17.64 -22.30
CA ALA A 579 32.68 -16.21 -22.09
C ALA A 579 33.93 -15.89 -21.27
N HIS A 580 34.17 -16.65 -20.19
CA HIS A 580 35.36 -16.50 -19.36
C HIS A 580 36.64 -16.78 -20.17
N ARG A 581 36.71 -17.87 -20.93
CA ARG A 581 37.86 -18.22 -21.79
C ARG A 581 38.12 -17.15 -22.84
N HIS A 582 37.08 -16.61 -23.48
CA HIS A 582 37.24 -15.55 -24.46
C HIS A 582 37.85 -14.28 -23.85
N LEU A 583 37.37 -13.86 -22.68
CA LEU A 583 37.82 -12.64 -22.01
C LEU A 583 39.21 -12.75 -21.40
N VAL A 584 39.54 -13.88 -20.77
CA VAL A 584 40.92 -14.14 -20.31
C VAL A 584 41.86 -14.16 -21.52
N GLY A 585 41.43 -14.73 -22.64
CA GLY A 585 42.17 -14.73 -23.89
C GLY A 585 42.41 -13.32 -24.46
N THR A 586 41.42 -12.42 -24.39
CA THR A 586 41.59 -11.02 -24.84
C THR A 586 42.50 -10.23 -23.90
N GLN A 587 42.32 -10.38 -22.58
CA GLN A 587 43.18 -9.71 -21.58
C GLN A 587 44.64 -10.13 -21.73
N ALA A 588 44.92 -11.43 -21.88
CA ALA A 588 46.28 -11.92 -22.10
C ALA A 588 46.91 -11.40 -23.41
N ARG A 589 46.10 -11.19 -24.47
CA ARG A 589 46.58 -10.57 -25.72
C ARG A 589 46.88 -9.08 -25.54
N GLU A 590 46.05 -8.36 -24.81
CA GLU A 590 46.24 -6.95 -24.50
C GLU A 590 47.47 -6.73 -23.61
N GLU A 591 47.63 -7.51 -22.55
CA GLU A 591 48.83 -7.45 -21.69
C GLU A 591 50.10 -7.76 -22.48
N ARG A 592 50.06 -8.75 -23.37
CA ARG A 592 51.19 -9.08 -24.26
C ARG A 592 51.47 -7.93 -25.23
N ALA A 593 50.45 -7.29 -25.80
CA ALA A 593 50.61 -6.11 -26.66
C ALA A 593 51.18 -4.91 -25.89
N GLN A 594 50.71 -4.65 -24.67
CA GLN A 594 51.24 -3.61 -23.79
C GLN A 594 52.69 -3.88 -23.38
N ALA A 595 53.03 -5.14 -23.08
CA ALA A 595 54.41 -5.53 -22.80
C ALA A 595 55.31 -5.28 -24.01
N LEU A 596 54.88 -5.68 -25.21
CA LEU A 596 55.61 -5.40 -26.46
C LEU A 596 55.77 -3.90 -26.71
N HIS A 597 54.75 -3.08 -26.47
CA HIS A 597 54.82 -1.61 -26.56
C HIS A 597 55.82 -1.01 -25.55
N ARG A 598 55.86 -1.50 -24.30
CA ARG A 598 56.87 -1.07 -23.31
C ARG A 598 58.28 -1.43 -23.74
N PHE A 599 58.48 -2.58 -24.40
CA PHE A 599 59.79 -2.96 -24.96
C PHE A 599 60.20 -2.12 -26.17
N THR A 600 59.25 -1.65 -27.00
CA THR A 600 59.56 -0.77 -28.14
C THR A 600 59.87 0.66 -27.69
N ASP A 601 59.20 1.17 -26.66
CA ASP A 601 59.42 2.53 -26.15
C ASP A 601 60.67 2.65 -25.27
N GLY A 602 61.13 1.55 -24.66
CA GLY A 602 62.38 1.51 -23.89
C GLY A 602 63.66 1.44 -24.72
N ASN A 603 63.57 1.35 -26.05
CA ASN A 603 64.71 1.13 -26.94
C ASN A 603 65.02 2.32 -27.87
N THR A 604 64.55 3.53 -27.53
CA THR A 604 65.02 4.77 -28.14
C THR A 604 66.23 5.30 -27.35
N PRO A 605 67.48 5.07 -27.80
CA PRO A 605 68.63 5.75 -27.21
C PRO A 605 68.57 7.24 -27.55
N SER A 606 68.79 8.08 -26.53
CA SER A 606 69.00 9.52 -26.63
C SER A 606 70.21 9.90 -27.48
#